data_AF-A0A2V7HRS7-F1
#
_entry.id   AF-A0A2V7HRS7-F1
#
_cell.length_a   1.000
_cell.length_b   1.000
_cell.length_c   1.000
_cell.angle_alpha   90.00
_cell.angle_beta   90.00
_cell.angle_gamma   90.00
#
_symmetry.space_group_name_H-M   'P 1'
#
loop_
_entity.id
_entity.type
_entity.pdbx_description
1 polymer ?
#
loop_
_entity_poly.entity_id
_entity_poly.type
_entity_poly.pdbx_seq_one_letter_code
_entity_poly.pdbx_strand_id
1 'polypeptide(L)'
;VPAHVGELRRDSVLGLLDSPENILANTLTAVVDRKEPRDLADIWGFRCQLGLSCEAALEGAQSKAAGLFPADVARVRLSATKDDWQLVRWRDLPESDRFIGDLKALGERLLLLR
;
A
#
# COMPACT_ATOMS: atom_id res chain seq x y z
N VAL A 1 -11.89 16.87 -9.03
CA VAL A 1 -11.85 16.25 -7.69
C VAL A 1 -11.07 14.96 -7.85
N PRO A 2 -10.01 14.69 -7.07
CA PRO A 2 -9.31 13.41 -7.22
C PRO A 2 -10.32 12.28 -7.05
N ALA A 3 -10.22 11.23 -7.87
CA ALA A 3 -11.13 10.10 -7.79
C ALA A 3 -11.12 9.53 -6.36
N HIS A 4 -12.29 9.20 -5.82
CA HIS A 4 -12.43 8.52 -4.53
C HIS A 4 -12.78 7.07 -4.78
N VAL A 5 -12.17 6.16 -4.00
CA VAL A 5 -12.34 4.71 -4.14
C VAL A 5 -12.97 4.14 -2.88
N GLY A 6 -14.00 3.31 -3.02
CA GLY A 6 -14.72 2.73 -1.89
C GLY A 6 -15.64 3.73 -1.18
N GLU A 7 -16.25 3.30 -0.07
CA GLU A 7 -17.27 4.10 0.63
C GLU A 7 -16.71 4.83 1.85
N LEU A 8 -17.07 6.11 1.98
CA LEU A 8 -16.77 6.88 3.17
C LEU A 8 -17.41 6.25 4.41
N ARG A 9 -16.65 6.15 5.50
CA ARG A 9 -17.09 5.54 6.75
C ARG A 9 -17.40 6.61 7.77
N ARG A 10 -18.52 6.50 8.49
CA ARG A 10 -18.79 7.36 9.65
C ARG A 10 -18.33 6.68 10.92
N ASP A 11 -17.46 7.37 11.64
CA ASP A 11 -17.06 7.05 13.01
C ASP A 11 -17.74 8.01 13.99
N SER A 12 -18.16 7.47 15.15
CA SER A 12 -18.90 8.24 16.16
C SER A 12 -18.08 9.33 16.85
N VAL A 13 -16.75 9.23 16.83
CA VAL A 13 -15.82 10.16 17.48
C VAL A 13 -15.07 10.98 16.45
N LEU A 14 -14.54 10.33 15.42
CA LEU A 14 -13.68 10.95 14.40
C LEU A 14 -14.46 11.53 13.21
N GLY A 15 -15.77 11.26 13.11
CA GLY A 15 -16.61 11.77 12.02
C GLY A 15 -16.44 11.00 10.72
N LEU A 16 -16.39 11.72 9.60
CA LEU A 16 -16.29 11.09 8.27
C LEU A 16 -14.84 10.69 7.98
N LEU A 17 -14.61 9.40 7.78
CA LEU A 17 -13.32 8.78 7.51
C LEU A 17 -13.27 8.22 6.08
N ASP A 18 -12.06 8.18 5.55
CA ASP A 18 -11.79 7.49 4.30
C ASP A 18 -11.91 5.96 4.44
N SER A 19 -12.19 5.32 3.31
CA SER A 19 -12.18 3.87 3.21
C SER A 19 -10.73 3.34 3.22
N PRO A 20 -10.48 2.13 3.75
CA PRO A 20 -9.20 1.45 3.60
C PRO A 20 -8.72 1.36 2.15
N GLU A 21 -9.66 1.17 1.21
CA GLU A 21 -9.40 1.11 -0.22
C GLU A 21 -8.88 2.46 -0.75
N ASN A 22 -9.49 3.57 -0.32
CA ASN A 22 -9.06 4.92 -0.69
C ASN A 22 -7.67 5.23 -0.15
N ILE A 23 -7.43 4.86 1.12
CA ILE A 23 -6.15 5.06 1.80
C ILE A 23 -5.06 4.26 1.08
N LEU A 24 -5.28 2.97 0.83
CA LEU A 24 -4.31 2.13 0.12
C LEU A 24 -4.02 2.70 -1.28
N ALA A 25 -5.05 3.10 -2.04
CA ALA A 25 -4.86 3.72 -3.34
C ALA A 25 -4.01 5.00 -3.26
N ASN A 26 -4.26 5.86 -2.26
CA ASN A 26 -3.43 7.05 -2.02
C ASN A 26 -1.98 6.69 -1.66
N THR A 27 -1.77 5.70 -0.80
CA THR A 27 -0.43 5.22 -0.45
C THR A 27 0.31 4.70 -1.68
N LEU A 28 -0.35 3.96 -2.58
CA LEU A 28 0.27 3.50 -3.82
C LEU A 28 0.67 4.63 -4.77
N THR A 29 -0.07 5.73 -4.79
CA THR A 29 0.35 6.91 -5.57
C THR A 29 1.57 7.59 -4.96
N ALA A 30 1.66 7.67 -3.63
CA ALA A 30 2.73 8.39 -2.95
C ALA A 30 4.04 7.59 -2.83
N VAL A 31 3.95 6.26 -2.69
CA VAL A 31 5.10 5.40 -2.38
C VAL A 31 6.17 5.40 -3.47
N VAL A 32 5.79 5.64 -4.73
CA VAL A 32 6.74 5.69 -5.86
C VAL A 32 7.68 6.89 -5.74
N ASP A 33 7.18 8.03 -5.27
CA ASP A 33 7.95 9.26 -5.12
C ASP A 33 8.70 9.30 -3.78
N ARG A 34 8.01 8.98 -2.68
CA ARG A 34 8.54 9.16 -1.32
C ARG A 34 9.44 8.01 -0.90
N LYS A 35 9.05 6.77 -1.23
CA LYS A 35 9.71 5.53 -0.81
C LYS A 35 9.94 5.48 0.71
N GLU A 36 8.98 5.98 1.49
CA GLU A 36 9.11 5.99 2.95
C GLU A 36 8.85 4.59 3.52
N PRO A 37 9.59 4.16 4.56
CA PRO A 37 9.36 2.87 5.20
C PRO A 37 7.94 2.68 5.73
N ARG A 38 7.28 3.77 6.15
CA ARG A 38 5.88 3.74 6.58
C ARG A 38 4.93 3.35 5.46
N ASP A 39 5.17 3.82 4.23
CA ASP A 39 4.30 3.47 3.10
C ASP A 39 4.38 1.97 2.80
N LEU A 40 5.57 1.36 2.95
CA LEU A 40 5.74 -0.10 2.84
C LEU A 40 4.97 -0.84 3.93
N ALA A 41 5.00 -0.35 5.16
CA ALA A 41 4.23 -0.91 6.28
C ALA A 41 2.71 -0.81 6.05
N ASP A 42 2.23 0.35 5.60
CA ASP A 42 0.81 0.56 5.31
C ASP A 42 0.35 -0.38 4.17
N ILE A 43 1.12 -0.48 3.08
CA ILE A 43 0.83 -1.41 1.98
C ILE A 43 0.76 -2.86 2.48
N TRP A 44 1.73 -3.29 3.30
CA TRP A 44 1.74 -4.63 3.88
C TRP A 44 0.53 -4.85 4.79
N GLY A 45 0.20 -3.90 5.68
CA GLY A 45 -0.93 -4.00 6.59
C GLY A 45 -2.27 -4.12 5.84
N PHE A 46 -2.52 -3.22 4.88
CA PHE A 46 -3.75 -3.26 4.09
C PHE A 46 -3.88 -4.53 3.24
N ARG A 47 -2.77 -5.06 2.72
CA ARG A 47 -2.79 -6.26 1.87
C ARG A 47 -2.81 -7.56 2.66
N CYS A 48 -1.94 -7.71 3.65
CA CYS A 48 -1.71 -8.96 4.36
C CYS A 48 -2.58 -9.11 5.61
N GLN A 49 -2.99 -8.00 6.25
CA GLN A 49 -3.83 -8.05 7.46
C GLN A 49 -5.30 -7.77 7.15
N LEU A 50 -5.58 -6.82 6.24
CA LEU A 50 -6.97 -6.47 5.86
C LEU A 50 -7.44 -7.14 4.57
N GLY A 51 -6.56 -7.82 3.83
CA GLY A 51 -6.94 -8.63 2.67
C GLY A 51 -7.45 -7.83 1.46
N LEU A 52 -7.25 -6.51 1.41
CA LEU A 52 -7.71 -5.66 0.29
C LEU A 52 -7.07 -6.11 -1.02
N SER A 53 -7.76 -6.09 -2.18
CA SER A 53 -7.20 -6.53 -3.49
C SER A 53 -6.04 -5.64 -3.99
N CYS A 54 -5.07 -6.25 -4.67
CA CYS A 54 -3.92 -5.54 -5.25
C CYS A 54 -4.33 -4.84 -6.53
N GLU A 55 -5.13 -5.54 -7.32
CA GLU A 55 -5.68 -5.14 -8.60
C GLU A 55 -6.59 -3.92 -8.41
N ALA A 56 -7.56 -4.01 -7.50
CA ALA A 56 -8.47 -2.90 -7.19
C ALA A 56 -7.73 -1.69 -6.62
N ALA A 57 -6.70 -1.91 -5.77
CA ALA A 57 -5.89 -0.82 -5.23
C ALA A 57 -5.08 -0.11 -6.33
N LEU A 58 -4.52 -0.86 -7.29
CA LEU A 58 -3.79 -0.28 -8.42
C LEU A 58 -4.71 0.47 -9.37
N GLU A 59 -5.87 -0.09 -9.72
CA GLU A 59 -6.87 0.58 -10.56
C GLU A 59 -7.31 1.90 -9.89
N GLY A 60 -7.60 1.85 -8.59
CA GLY A 60 -7.90 3.02 -7.79
C GLY A 60 -6.77 4.06 -7.81
N ALA A 61 -5.52 3.64 -7.65
CA ALA A 61 -4.36 4.53 -7.67
C ALA A 61 -4.14 5.16 -9.07
N GLN A 62 -4.30 4.39 -10.14
CA GLN A 62 -4.18 4.87 -11.52
C GLN A 62 -5.27 5.86 -11.91
N SER A 63 -6.48 5.72 -11.35
CA SER A 63 -7.54 6.71 -11.53
C SER A 63 -7.23 8.07 -10.87
N LYS A 64 -6.29 8.11 -9.92
CA LYS A 64 -5.88 9.31 -9.17
C LYS A 64 -4.60 9.95 -9.71
N ALA A 65 -3.64 9.13 -10.14
CA ALA A 65 -2.35 9.56 -10.65
C ALA A 65 -2.12 8.99 -12.04
N ALA A 66 -2.42 9.80 -13.06
CA ALA A 66 -2.09 9.46 -14.44
C ALA A 66 -0.58 9.24 -14.57
N GLY A 67 -0.17 8.08 -15.07
CA GLY A 67 1.24 7.70 -15.21
C GLY A 67 1.80 6.81 -14.10
N LEU A 68 0.99 6.38 -13.12
CA LEU A 68 1.41 5.34 -12.17
C LEU A 68 1.45 3.98 -12.88
N PHE A 69 2.64 3.40 -13.06
CA PHE A 69 2.79 2.07 -13.64
C PHE A 69 2.95 0.99 -12.56
N PRO A 70 2.31 -0.19 -12.71
CA PRO A 70 2.46 -1.29 -11.75
C PRO A 70 3.92 -1.70 -11.51
N ALA A 71 4.77 -1.60 -12.54
CA ALA A 71 6.20 -1.89 -12.45
C ALA A 71 6.95 -0.95 -11.49
N ASP A 72 6.56 0.32 -11.41
CA ASP A 72 7.18 1.28 -10.50
C ASP A 72 6.85 0.93 -9.04
N VAL A 73 5.59 0.59 -8.77
CA VAL A 73 5.13 0.11 -7.46
C VAL A 73 5.82 -1.21 -7.10
N ALA A 74 5.92 -2.14 -8.06
CA ALA A 74 6.61 -3.42 -7.87
C ALA A 74 8.07 -3.21 -7.47
N ARG A 75 8.79 -2.33 -8.17
CA ARG A 75 10.18 -2.01 -7.88
C ARG A 75 10.39 -1.53 -6.45
N VAL A 76 9.51 -0.65 -5.93
CA VAL A 76 9.61 -0.16 -4.55
C VAL A 76 9.37 -1.28 -3.53
N ARG A 77 8.41 -2.17 -3.78
CA ARG A 77 8.16 -3.32 -2.88
C ARG A 77 9.30 -4.33 -2.90
N LEU A 78 9.89 -4.57 -4.07
CA LEU A 78 11.02 -5.49 -4.24
C LEU A 78 12.30 -4.96 -3.57
N SER A 79 12.43 -3.65 -3.42
CA SER A 79 13.55 -3.01 -2.72
C SER A 79 13.41 -3.00 -1.20
N ALA A 80 12.33 -3.54 -0.62
CA ALA A 80 12.15 -3.54 0.84
C ALA A 80 13.30 -4.26 1.55
N THR A 81 13.83 -3.61 2.59
CA THR A 81 14.98 -4.06 3.38
C THR A 81 14.63 -4.18 4.86
N LYS A 82 15.57 -4.73 5.63
CA LYS A 82 15.48 -4.77 7.09
C LYS A 82 15.56 -3.37 7.72
N ASP A 83 16.28 -2.44 7.10
CA ASP A 83 16.41 -1.07 7.60
C ASP A 83 15.07 -0.33 7.50
N ASP A 84 14.32 -0.55 6.41
CA ASP A 84 12.96 -0.04 6.29
C ASP A 84 12.08 -0.56 7.43
N TRP A 85 12.13 -1.86 7.70
CA TRP A 85 11.38 -2.47 8.80
C TRP A 85 11.76 -1.89 10.17
N GLN A 86 13.03 -1.56 10.40
CA GLN A 86 13.52 -0.97 11.66
C GLN A 86 13.04 0.46 11.89
N LEU A 87 12.81 1.23 10.83
CA LEU A 87 12.39 2.63 10.91
C LEU A 87 10.90 2.80 11.20
N VAL A 88 10.11 1.74 11.03
CA VAL A 88 8.67 1.76 11.27
C VAL A 88 8.37 1.58 12.77
N ARG A 89 7.46 2.42 13.29
CA ARG A 89 6.93 2.28 14.66
C ARG A 89 5.76 1.31 14.67
N TRP A 90 6.04 0.06 15.01
CA TRP A 90 5.04 -1.01 15.03
C TRP A 90 4.19 -0.97 16.31
N ARG A 91 2.88 -1.15 16.16
CA ARG A 91 2.00 -1.50 17.29
C ARG A 91 2.21 -2.96 17.68
N ASP A 92 2.05 -3.84 16.70
CA ASP A 92 2.31 -5.28 16.80
C ASP A 92 3.44 -5.61 15.83
N LEU A 93 4.61 -5.96 16.36
CA LEU A 93 5.85 -6.12 15.59
C LEU A 93 5.82 -7.41 14.74
N PRO A 94 5.77 -7.33 13.40
CA PRO A 94 5.90 -8.52 12.57
C PRO A 94 7.35 -8.98 12.50
N GLU A 95 7.59 -10.27 12.27
CA GLU A 95 8.93 -10.75 11.94
C GLU A 95 9.43 -10.07 10.65
N SER A 96 10.68 -9.58 10.67
CA SER A 96 11.26 -8.83 9.55
C SER A 96 11.24 -9.63 8.25
N ASP A 97 11.54 -10.92 8.34
CA ASP A 97 11.68 -11.78 7.15
C ASP A 97 10.32 -12.05 6.52
N ARG A 98 9.27 -12.16 7.34
CA ARG A 98 7.89 -12.24 6.86
C ARG A 98 7.46 -10.95 6.18
N PHE A 99 7.70 -9.80 6.82
CA PHE A 99 7.36 -8.49 6.26
C PHE A 99 8.01 -8.26 4.88
N ILE A 100 9.32 -8.51 4.79
CA ILE A 100 10.09 -8.34 3.55
C ILE A 100 9.65 -9.37 2.50
N GLY A 101 9.48 -10.64 2.90
CA GLY A 101 9.04 -11.71 2.01
C GLY A 101 7.66 -11.44 1.41
N ASP A 102 6.71 -11.01 2.23
CA ASP A 102 5.36 -10.65 1.80
C ASP A 102 5.37 -9.47 0.82
N LEU A 103 6.14 -8.42 1.09
CA LEU A 103 6.28 -7.26 0.20
C LEU A 103 6.89 -7.67 -1.15
N LYS A 104 7.94 -8.50 -1.14
CA LYS A 104 8.55 -9.00 -2.37
C LYS A 104 7.59 -9.85 -3.18
N ALA A 105 6.89 -10.79 -2.55
CA ALA A 105 5.87 -11.59 -3.22
C ALA A 105 4.73 -10.74 -3.78
N LEU A 106 4.35 -9.67 -3.07
CA LEU A 106 3.38 -8.68 -3.57
C LEU A 106 3.93 -7.90 -4.76
N GLY A 107 5.21 -7.55 -4.79
CA GLY A 107 5.87 -6.89 -5.92
C GLY A 107 5.97 -7.79 -7.15
N GLU A 108 6.38 -9.05 -6.98
CA GLU A 108 6.47 -10.05 -8.05
C GLU A 108 5.12 -10.28 -8.72
N ARG A 109 4.05 -10.42 -7.92
CA ARG A 109 2.68 -10.57 -8.46
C ARG A 109 2.31 -9.42 -9.41
N LEU A 110 2.71 -8.18 -9.12
CA LEU A 110 2.42 -7.05 -9.99
C LEU A 110 3.11 -7.14 -11.36
N LEU A 111 4.27 -7.80 -11.42
CA LEU A 111 5.01 -7.99 -12.68
C LEU A 111 4.44 -9.15 -13.52
N LEU A 112 3.65 -10.02 -12.89
CA LEU A 112 3.02 -11.17 -13.53
C LEU A 112 1.58 -10.89 -13.99
N LEU A 113 0.99 -9.75 -13.58
CA LEU A 113 -0.28 -9.27 -14.12
C LEU A 113 -0.09 -8.98 -15.62
N ARG A 114 -0.75 -9.77 -16.47
CA ARG A 114 -0.84 -9.56 -17.92
C ARG A 114 -2.10 -8.80 -18.27
#